data_AF-A0A376S818-F1
#
_entry.id   AF-A0A376S818-F1
#
_cell.length_a   1.000
_cell.length_b   1.000
_cell.length_c   1.000
_cell.angle_alpha   90.00
_cell.angle_beta   90.00
_cell.angle_gamma   90.00
#
_symmetry.space_group_name_H-M   'P 1'
#
loop_
_entity.id
_entity.type
_entity.pdbx_description
1 polymer ?
#
loop_
_entity_poly.entity_id
_entity_poly.type
_entity_poly.pdbx_seq_one_letter_code
_entity_poly.pdbx_strand_id
1 'polypeptide(L)' 'MSQPITRENFDEWMMPVYAPAPFIPVRGEGSRLWDQQGKEYIDFAVALR' A
#
# COMPACT_ATOMS: atom_id res chain seq x y z
N MET A 1 16.86 12.48 -8.51
CA MET A 1 16.31 11.55 -7.53
C MET A 1 14.84 11.85 -7.36
N SER A 2 13.96 10.83 -7.38
CA SER A 2 12.53 11.00 -7.13
C SER A 2 12.29 11.23 -5.64
N GLN A 3 11.29 12.05 -5.30
CA GLN A 3 10.87 12.21 -3.91
C GLN A 3 10.25 10.89 -3.38
N PRO A 4 10.45 10.56 -2.09
CA PRO A 4 9.85 9.38 -1.49
C PRO A 4 8.32 9.53 -1.42
N ILE A 5 7.58 8.48 -1.78
CA ILE A 5 6.12 8.43 -1.68
C ILE A 5 5.70 8.04 -0.26
N THR A 6 4.80 8.83 0.32
CA THR A 6 4.27 8.66 1.68
C THR A 6 2.77 8.44 1.69
N ARG A 7 2.19 8.04 2.83
CA ARG A 7 0.74 7.86 2.96
C ARG A 7 0.00 9.18 2.88
N GLU A 8 0.60 10.25 3.39
CA GLU A 8 0.05 11.60 3.41
C GLU A 8 -0.14 12.15 1.99
N ASN A 9 0.75 11.78 1.05
CA ASN A 9 0.59 12.18 -0.35
C ASN A 9 -0.71 11.68 -0.98
N PHE A 10 -1.26 10.55 -0.51
CA PHE A 10 -2.56 10.07 -0.99
C PHE A 10 -3.67 11.07 -0.64
N ASP A 11 -3.67 11.61 0.57
CA ASP A 11 -4.69 12.55 1.02
C ASP A 11 -4.58 13.90 0.29
N GLU A 12 -3.37 14.29 -0.09
CA GLU A 12 -3.12 15.52 -0.84
C GLU A 12 -3.49 15.43 -2.32
N TRP A 13 -3.30 14.27 -2.95
CA TRP A 13 -3.32 14.16 -4.42
C TRP A 13 -4.54 13.40 -4.95
N MET A 14 -5.13 12.49 -4.16
CA MET A 14 -6.25 11.67 -4.61
C MET A 14 -7.59 12.26 -4.19
N MET A 15 -8.62 12.04 -5.01
CA MET A 15 -9.99 12.33 -4.58
C MET A 15 -10.35 11.45 -3.36
N PRO A 16 -11.02 12.00 -2.33
CA PRO A 16 -11.28 11.31 -1.07
C PRO A 16 -12.46 10.33 -1.15
N VAL A 17 -12.48 9.48 -2.19
CA VAL A 17 -13.49 8.44 -2.39
C VAL A 17 -13.07 7.09 -1.80
N TYR A 18 -11.81 6.97 -1.37
CA TYR A 18 -11.27 5.82 -0.64
C TYR A 18 -10.56 6.28 0.64
N ALA A 19 -10.61 5.44 1.67
CA ALA A 19 -9.82 5.55 2.89
C ALA A 19 -8.88 4.35 3.00
N PRO A 20 -7.73 4.35 2.29
CA PRO A 20 -6.82 3.21 2.28
C PRO A 20 -6.12 3.04 3.63
N ALA A 21 -5.60 1.83 3.84
CA ALA A 21 -4.79 1.48 5.01
C ALA A 21 -3.62 2.46 5.23
N PRO A 22 -3.10 2.58 6.48
CA PRO A 22 -2.00 3.49 6.80
C PRO A 22 -0.64 3.02 6.27
N PHE A 23 -0.55 1.81 5.69
CA PHE A 23 0.66 1.25 5.11
C PHE A 23 0.51 1.12 3.59
N ILE A 24 1.65 1.14 2.88
CA ILE A 24 1.71 1.05 1.42
C ILE A 24 2.39 -0.27 1.03
N PRO A 25 1.67 -1.22 0.42
CA PRO A 25 2.25 -2.41 -0.21
C PRO A 25 3.31 -2.06 -1.27
N VAL A 26 4.45 -2.76 -1.25
CA VAL A 26 5.53 -2.58 -2.24
C VAL A 26 5.96 -3.87 -2.93
N ARG A 27 5.64 -5.03 -2.35
CA ARG A 27 5.95 -6.36 -2.91
C ARG A 27 4.90 -7.38 -2.50
N GLY A 28 4.58 -8.32 -3.37
CA GLY A 28 3.77 -9.49 -3.07
C GLY A 28 4.37 -10.77 -3.63
N GLU A 29 4.13 -11.90 -2.96
CA GLU A 29 4.55 -13.24 -3.37
C GLU A 29 3.58 -14.30 -2.82
N GLY A 30 2.86 -15.00 -3.71
CA GLY A 30 1.77 -15.88 -3.30
C GLY A 30 0.70 -15.09 -2.52
N SER A 31 0.36 -15.56 -1.32
CA SER A 31 -0.55 -14.87 -0.38
C SER A 31 0.19 -14.03 0.66
N ARG A 32 1.41 -13.56 0.37
CA ARG A 32 2.20 -12.70 1.25
C ARG A 32 2.45 -11.36 0.62
N LEU A 33 2.46 -10.31 1.44
CA LEU A 33 2.62 -8.94 1.01
C LEU A 33 3.52 -8.17 1.99
N TRP A 34 4.34 -7.26 1.49
CA TRP A 34 5.26 -6.45 2.30
C TRP A 34 5.02 -4.96 2.06
N ASP A 35 5.05 -4.17 3.13
CA ASP A 35 4.98 -2.71 3.05
C ASP A 35 6.36 -2.04 2.90
N GLN A 36 6.36 -0.72 2.73
CA GLN A 36 7.58 0.10 2.62
C GLN A 36 8.55 -0.05 3.81
N GLN A 37 8.08 -0.46 4.99
CA GLN A 37 8.91 -0.70 6.17
C GLN A 37 9.37 -2.17 6.29
N GLY A 38 8.99 -3.02 5.32
CA GLY A 38 9.35 -4.43 5.27
C GLY A 38 8.49 -5.32 6.16
N LYS A 39 7.38 -4.81 6.73
CA LYS A 39 6.47 -5.64 7.51
C LYS A 39 5.69 -6.57 6.57
N GLU A 40 5.64 -7.85 6.94
CA GLU A 40 4.94 -8.90 6.20
C GLU A 40 3.48 -9.04 6.65
N TYR A 41 2.60 -9.26 5.69
CA TYR A 41 1.18 -9.53 5.87
C TYR A 41 0.80 -10.80 5.11
N ILE A 42 -0.10 -11.61 5.68
CA ILE A 42 -0.80 -12.66 4.95
C ILE A 42 -2.02 -12.02 4.29
N ASP A 43 -2.06 -12.06 2.96
CA ASP A 43 -3.12 -11.46 2.16
C ASP A 43 -4.27 -12.44 1.97
N PHE A 44 -5.32 -12.25 2.77
CA PHE A 44 -6.63 -12.89 2.59
C PHE A 44 -7.63 -11.98 1.89
N ALA A 45 -7.24 -10.78 1.46
CA ALA A 45 -8.10 -9.96 0.64
C ALA A 45 -8.28 -10.62 -0.72
N VAL A 46 -9.46 -10.43 -1.32
CA VAL A 46 -9.69 -10.88 -2.70
C VAL A 46 -8.95 -9.90 -3.61
N ALA A 47 -7.72 -10.23 -3.98
CA ALA A 47 -7.00 -9.50 -5.01
C ALA A 47 -7.78 -9.65 -6.33
N LEU A 48 -8.30 -8.54 -6.87
CA LEU A 48 -8.82 -8.52 -8.24
C LEU A 48 -7.65 -8.85 -9.17
N ARG A 49 -7.80 -9.90 -9.97
CA ARG A 49 -6.92 -10.17 -11.11
C ARG A 49 -7.04 -9.07 -12.15
#